data_AF-A0A2R6HXB9-F1
#
_entry.id   AF-A0A2R6HXB9-F1
#
_cell.length_a   1.000
_cell.length_b   1.000
_cell.length_c   1.000
_cell.angle_alpha   90.00
_cell.angle_beta   90.00
_cell.angle_gamma   90.00
#
_symmetry.space_group_name_H-M   'P 1'
#
loop_
_entity.id
_entity.type
_entity.pdbx_description
1 polymer ?
#
loop_
_entity_poly.entity_id
_entity_poly.type
_entity_poly.pdbx_seq_one_letter_code
_entity_poly.pdbx_strand_id
1 'polypeptide(L)' 'MAARERGGSGTVDEETSARIRLALAHRDLPRLDGGGLVEVDYDERTVAPGEHIDDLVPLL' A
#
# COMPACT_ATOMS: atom_id res chain seq x y z
N MET A 1 24.89 -0.26 -23.03
CA MET A 1 23.67 -1.01 -22.67
C MET A 1 22.52 -0.02 -22.63
N ALA A 2 21.62 -0.05 -23.61
CA ALA A 2 20.42 0.78 -23.59
C ALA A 2 19.34 0.07 -22.76
N ALA A 3 18.95 0.64 -21.64
CA ALA A 3 17.80 0.20 -20.87
C ALA A 3 16.54 0.45 -21.72
N ARG A 4 15.85 -0.64 -22.08
CA ARG A 4 14.63 -0.58 -22.88
C ARG A 4 13.48 -0.22 -21.94
N GLU A 5 13.08 1.06 -21.91
CA GLU A 5 11.81 1.43 -21.30
C GLU A 5 10.69 0.79 -22.11
N ARG A 6 10.11 -0.28 -21.57
CA ARG A 6 8.95 -0.94 -22.14
C ARG A 6 7.73 -0.11 -21.72
N GLY A 7 7.53 1.01 -22.41
CA GLY A 7 6.35 1.86 -22.26
C GLY A 7 5.10 1.12 -22.73
N GLY A 8 4.49 0.33 -21.85
CA GLY A 8 3.14 -0.13 -22.02
C GLY A 8 2.20 1.05 -21.79
N SER A 9 1.56 1.54 -22.86
CA SER A 9 0.48 2.52 -22.76
C SER A 9 -0.77 1.81 -22.22
N GLY A 10 -0.75 1.49 -20.93
CA GLY A 10 -1.93 1.14 -20.16
C GLY A 10 -2.41 2.40 -19.46
N THR A 11 -3.67 2.78 -19.65
CA THR A 11 -4.27 3.81 -18.82
C THR A 11 -4.28 3.31 -17.38
N VAL A 12 -3.57 4.00 -16.50
CA VAL A 12 -3.60 3.73 -15.07
C VAL A 12 -4.89 4.33 -14.53
N ASP A 13 -5.75 3.52 -13.93
CA ASP A 13 -6.96 4.00 -13.27
C ASP A 13 -6.62 4.78 -11.97
N GLU A 14 -7.62 5.49 -11.44
CA GLU A 14 -7.43 6.31 -10.25
C GLU A 14 -7.12 5.45 -9.02
N GLU A 15 -7.71 4.26 -8.91
CA GLU A 15 -7.46 3.31 -7.82
C GLU A 15 -5.98 2.89 -7.78
N THR A 16 -5.43 2.53 -8.94
CA THR A 16 -4.02 2.18 -9.09
C THR A 16 -3.12 3.37 -8.79
N SER A 17 -3.50 4.58 -9.23
CA SER A 17 -2.77 5.80 -8.95
C SER A 17 -2.76 6.14 -7.44
N ALA A 18 -3.89 5.97 -6.75
CA ALA A 18 -4.01 6.16 -5.31
C ALA A 18 -3.13 5.18 -4.54
N ARG A 19 -3.15 3.89 -4.89
CA ARG A 19 -2.27 2.87 -4.32
C ARG A 19 -0.78 3.22 -4.49
N ILE A 20 -0.37 3.64 -5.68
CA ILE A 20 1.03 4.03 -5.94
C ILE A 20 1.43 5.23 -5.08
N ARG A 21 0.61 6.28 -5.01
CA ARG A 21 0.90 7.46 -4.17
C ARG A 21 1.03 7.08 -2.71
N LEU A 22 0.12 6.23 -2.21
CA LEU A 22 0.14 5.76 -0.83
C LEU A 22 1.40 4.93 -0.54
N ALA A 23 1.80 4.03 -1.44
CA ALA A 23 3.03 3.25 -1.31
C ALA A 23 4.30 4.11 -1.34
N LEU A 24 4.31 5.18 -2.14
CA LEU A 24 5.42 6.13 -2.20
C LEU A 24 5.54 6.97 -0.93
N ALA A 25 4.42 7.38 -0.34
CA ALA A 25 4.40 8.18 0.90
C ALA A 25 4.60 7.32 2.16
N HIS A 26 4.06 6.11 2.16
CA HIS A 26 4.03 5.20 3.31
C HIS A 26 4.59 3.84 2.92
N ARG A 27 5.92 3.76 2.77
CA ARG A 27 6.65 2.57 2.31
C ARG A 27 6.19 1.27 2.97
N ASP A 28 5.92 1.32 4.27
CA ASP A 28 5.62 0.12 5.07
C ASP A 28 4.10 -0.14 5.19
N LEU A 29 3.25 0.83 4.87
CA LEU A 29 1.79 0.71 5.02
C LEU A 29 1.17 -0.37 4.11
N PRO A 30 1.50 -0.49 2.81
CA PRO A 30 1.03 -1.60 1.99
C PRO A 30 1.47 -2.98 2.50
N ARG A 31 2.62 -3.04 3.19
CA ARG A 31 3.13 -4.30 3.76
C ARG A 31 2.39 -4.68 5.03
N LEU A 32 1.96 -3.69 5.82
CA LEU A 32 1.12 -3.91 7.00
C LEU A 32 -0.29 -4.33 6.61
N ASP A 33 -0.86 -3.70 5.58
CA ASP A 33 -2.17 -4.03 4.98
C ASP A 33 -2.15 -5.45 4.40
N GLY A 34 -1.18 -5.76 3.54
CA GLY A 34 -1.00 -7.12 3.02
C GLY A 34 -0.65 -8.18 4.07
N GLY A 35 -0.29 -7.76 5.29
CA GLY A 35 -0.05 -8.64 6.43
C GLY A 35 -1.22 -8.73 7.41
N GLY A 36 -2.36 -8.07 7.15
CA GLY A 36 -3.55 -8.07 8.02
C GLY A 36 -3.36 -7.34 9.35
N LEU A 37 -2.27 -6.58 9.52
CA LEU A 37 -2.01 -5.79 10.73
C LEU A 37 -2.83 -4.50 10.76
N VAL A 38 -3.14 -3.97 9.58
CA VAL A 38 -4.03 -2.83 9.38
C VAL A 38 -4.95 -3.12 8.21
N GLU A 39 -6.07 -2.41 8.15
CA GLU A 39 -6.92 -2.35 6.96
C GLU A 39 -6.84 -0.94 6.39
N VAL A 40 -6.44 -0.82 5.12
CA VAL A 40 -6.32 0.47 4.43
C VAL A 40 -7.50 0.69 3.49
N ASP A 41 -8.27 1.75 3.75
CA ASP A 41 -9.23 2.28 2.77
C ASP A 41 -8.50 3.26 1.84
N TYR A 42 -8.27 2.84 0.60
CA TYR A 42 -7.56 3.64 -0.39
C TYR A 42 -8.40 4.80 -0.96
N ASP A 43 -9.73 4.69 -0.88
CA ASP A 43 -10.67 5.71 -1.38
C ASP A 43 -10.83 6.82 -0.35
N GLU A 44 -11.09 6.45 0.91
CA GLU A 44 -11.25 7.39 2.04
C GLU A 44 -9.91 7.83 2.65
N ARG A 45 -8.81 7.14 2.30
CA ARG A 45 -7.45 7.37 2.84
C ARG A 45 -7.40 7.25 4.36
N THR A 46 -8.10 6.26 4.89
CA THR A 46 -8.13 5.96 6.32
C THR A 46 -7.42 4.62 6.59
N VAL A 47 -7.01 4.43 7.84
CA VAL A 47 -6.33 3.22 8.30
C VAL A 47 -7.01 2.77 9.58
N ALA A 48 -7.45 1.51 9.62
CA ALA A 48 -8.05 0.87 10.79
C ALA A 48 -7.16 -0.28 11.30
N PRO A 49 -7.29 -0.67 12.58
CA PRO A 49 -6.64 -1.88 13.10
C PRO A 49 -7.14 -3.12 12.33
N GLY A 50 -6.22 -3.96 11.88
CA GLY A 50 -6.54 -5.21 11.17
C GLY A 50 -6.68 -6.40 12.11
N GLU A 51 -7.07 -7.56 11.58
CA GLU A 51 -7.33 -8.78 12.34
C GLU A 51 -6.14 -9.25 13.20
N HIS A 52 -4.91 -8.97 12.77
CA HIS A 52 -3.68 -9.43 13.43
C HIS A 52 -3.04 -8.39 14.34
N ILE A 53 -3.65 -7.21 14.52
CA ILE A 53 -3.03 -6.14 15.32
C ILE A 53 -2.86 -6.53 16.80
N ASP A 54 -3.79 -7.32 17.33
CA ASP A 54 -3.80 -7.74 18.73
C ASP A 54 -2.79 -8.86 19.02
N ASP A 55 -2.25 -9.50 17.97
CA ASP A 55 -1.20 -10.51 18.09
C ASP A 55 0.19 -9.87 18.36
N LEU A 56 0.31 -8.55 18.20
CA LEU A 56 1.55 -7.83 18.41
C LEU A 56 1.85 -7.65 19.90
N VAL A 57 3.05 -8.04 20.30
CA VAL A 57 3.57 -7.72 21.63
C VAL A 57 4.14 -6.30 21.61
N PRO A 58 3.70 -5.40 22.50
CA PRO A 58 4.29 -4.07 22.62
C PRO A 58 5.79 -4.16 22.87
N LEU A 59 6.57 -3.36 22.15
CA LEU A 59 7.99 -3.21 22.42
C LEU A 59 8.13 -2.42 23.73
N LEU A 60 8.40 -3.13 24.82
CA LEU A 60 8.74 -2.58 26.14
C LEU A 60 10.18 -2.07 26.19
#